data_AF-A0A5Q4GU42-F1
#
_entry.id   AF-A0A5Q4GU42-F1
#
_cell.length_a   1.000
_cell.length_b   1.000
_cell.length_c   1.000
_cell.angle_alpha   90.00
_cell.angle_beta   90.00
_cell.angle_gamma   90.00
#
_symmetry.space_group_name_H-M   'P 1'
#
loop_
_entity.id
_entity.type
_entity.pdbx_description
1 polymer ?
#
loop_
_entity_poly.entity_id
_entity_poly.type
_entity_poly.pdbx_seq_one_letter_code
_entity_poly.pdbx_strand_id
1 'polypeptide(L)'
;MKSMGTKWIVQHVMLSAFCLMGSSGTSVRAAEEPVPVPPLDLAMVSPAMFHEQEAIWAYMLVHLPTIANAVVMEGEHRGFIDIKVWRRERDNQPYNARVLENHLSLAFFYTADRPWNPYRGHPALRARLEAVLDFWCSSQHADGRFAEYGPENWSLAPTSFGIKMMGETLRLLDESRRVGGPTIDPELHQRTIAAARRAIEALLTHPSLIAHGKRFSNQYTGFWGGALAFHLEPRHRDPYGRRWV
;
A
#
# COMPACT_ATOMS: atom_id res chain seq x y z
N MET A 1 -88.14 22.18 -44.09
CA MET A 1 -87.97 22.09 -45.56
C MET A 1 -86.49 21.84 -45.86
N LYS A 2 -86.18 20.71 -46.50
CA LYS A 2 -85.07 20.38 -47.45
C LYS A 2 -83.79 21.26 -47.39
N SER A 3 -82.55 20.78 -47.46
CA SER A 3 -81.98 19.57 -48.08
C SER A 3 -80.43 19.58 -47.95
N MET A 4 -79.82 18.39 -47.85
CA MET A 4 -78.49 17.90 -48.34
C MET A 4 -77.28 18.85 -48.31
N GLY A 5 -76.17 18.50 -47.62
CA GLY A 5 -75.14 17.55 -48.06
C GLY A 5 -73.86 18.35 -48.35
N THR A 6 -72.65 18.04 -47.87
CA THR A 6 -71.80 16.95 -48.38
C THR A 6 -70.36 17.17 -47.86
N LYS A 7 -69.61 16.06 -47.69
CA LYS A 7 -68.13 15.89 -47.66
C LYS A 7 -67.33 16.06 -46.36
N TRP A 8 -66.96 14.90 -45.83
CA TRP A 8 -65.77 14.59 -45.05
C TRP A 8 -64.48 14.79 -45.85
N ILE A 9 -63.47 15.46 -45.27
CA ILE A 9 -62.04 15.11 -45.41
C ILE A 9 -61.37 15.35 -44.06
N VAL A 10 -60.74 14.29 -43.55
CA VAL A 10 -59.91 14.25 -42.35
C VAL A 10 -58.50 14.69 -42.72
N GLN A 11 -57.90 15.61 -41.95
CA GLN A 11 -56.44 15.73 -41.86
C GLN A 11 -56.06 16.00 -40.40
N HIS A 12 -55.60 14.95 -39.74
CA HIS A 12 -54.92 15.03 -38.45
C HIS A 12 -53.49 15.55 -38.69
N VAL A 13 -53.13 16.64 -38.03
CA VAL A 13 -51.74 17.07 -37.89
C VAL A 13 -51.17 16.32 -36.68
N MET A 14 -50.37 15.28 -36.93
CA MET A 14 -49.52 14.68 -35.90
C MET A 14 -48.31 15.58 -35.67
N LEU A 15 -48.25 16.25 -34.50
CA LEU A 15 -46.98 16.74 -33.96
C LEU A 15 -46.23 15.55 -33.35
N SER A 16 -45.19 15.07 -34.03
CA SER A 16 -44.20 14.18 -33.46
C SER A 16 -43.22 15.00 -32.63
N ALA A 17 -43.33 14.92 -31.30
CA ALA A 17 -42.30 15.36 -30.38
C ALA A 17 -41.14 14.35 -30.41
N PHE A 18 -40.04 14.72 -31.07
CA PHE A 18 -38.80 13.94 -31.06
C PHE A 18 -38.07 14.19 -29.73
N CYS A 19 -38.29 13.33 -28.74
CA CYS A 19 -37.47 13.28 -27.54
C CYS A 19 -36.09 12.72 -27.92
N LEU A 20 -35.10 13.61 -28.06
CA LEU A 20 -33.68 13.26 -28.05
C LEU A 20 -33.31 12.72 -26.67
N MET A 21 -33.45 11.41 -26.47
CA MET A 21 -32.77 10.73 -25.36
C MET A 21 -31.28 10.69 -25.70
N GLY A 22 -30.53 11.65 -25.15
CA GLY A 22 -29.07 11.58 -25.13
C GLY A 22 -28.65 10.35 -24.33
N SER A 23 -28.17 9.33 -25.02
CA SER A 23 -27.46 8.23 -24.39
C SER A 23 -26.16 8.80 -23.82
N SER A 24 -26.15 9.06 -22.51
CA SER A 24 -24.93 9.23 -21.73
C SER A 24 -24.21 7.88 -21.74
N GLY A 25 -23.44 7.65 -22.81
CA GLY A 25 -22.52 6.54 -22.93
C GLY A 25 -21.42 6.74 -21.88
N THR A 26 -21.61 6.15 -20.71
CA THR A 26 -20.53 5.93 -19.76
C THR A 26 -19.55 5.00 -20.47
N SER A 27 -18.54 5.58 -21.11
CA SER A 27 -17.38 4.83 -21.57
C SER A 27 -16.72 4.25 -20.33
N VAL A 28 -17.07 3.01 -19.99
CA VAL A 28 -16.30 2.19 -19.06
C VAL A 28 -14.94 2.02 -19.73
N ARG A 29 -13.99 2.88 -19.37
CA ARG A 29 -12.60 2.72 -19.74
C ARG A 29 -12.21 1.39 -19.12
N ALA A 30 -11.97 0.37 -19.96
CA ALA A 30 -11.40 -0.89 -19.50
C ALA A 30 -10.19 -0.53 -18.62
N ALA A 31 -10.19 -0.99 -17.38
CA ALA A 31 -9.03 -0.83 -16.52
C ALA A 31 -7.86 -1.49 -17.25
N GLU A 32 -6.86 -0.71 -17.60
CA GLU A 32 -5.66 -1.21 -18.25
C GLU A 32 -4.97 -2.12 -17.23
N GLU A 33 -4.67 -3.37 -17.62
CA GLU A 33 -4.09 -4.35 -16.70
C GLU A 33 -2.81 -3.78 -16.08
N PRO A 34 -2.60 -3.96 -14.75
CA PRO A 34 -1.44 -3.41 -14.06
C PRO A 34 -0.14 -3.95 -14.65
N VAL A 35 0.68 -3.07 -15.24
CA VAL A 35 1.98 -3.43 -15.79
C VAL A 35 2.83 -4.16 -14.74
N PRO A 36 3.36 -5.37 -15.02
CA PRO A 36 4.17 -6.12 -14.06
C PRO A 36 5.54 -5.48 -13.85
N VAL A 37 6.15 -5.75 -12.69
CA VAL A 37 7.58 -5.50 -12.50
C VAL A 37 8.34 -6.53 -13.35
N PRO A 38 9.23 -6.09 -14.26
CA PRO A 38 9.94 -7.02 -15.14
C PRO A 38 10.90 -7.91 -14.34
N PRO A 39 11.20 -9.13 -14.83
CA PRO A 39 12.27 -9.95 -14.25
C PRO A 39 13.62 -9.22 -14.33
N LEU A 40 14.56 -9.58 -13.44
CA LEU A 40 15.90 -9.00 -13.47
C LEU A 40 16.63 -9.46 -14.74
N ASP A 41 17.08 -8.51 -15.54
CA ASP A 41 18.04 -8.81 -16.59
C ASP A 41 19.43 -9.02 -15.98
N LEU A 42 19.87 -10.28 -15.94
CA LEU A 42 21.17 -10.65 -15.38
C LEU A 42 22.34 -10.08 -16.20
N ALA A 43 22.12 -9.67 -17.46
CA ALA A 43 23.14 -8.98 -18.23
C ALA A 43 23.42 -7.56 -17.71
N MET A 44 22.47 -6.98 -16.97
CA MET A 44 22.56 -5.63 -16.39
C MET A 44 23.23 -5.60 -15.02
N VAL A 45 23.54 -6.77 -14.42
CA VAL A 45 24.08 -6.87 -13.07
C VAL A 45 25.35 -7.71 -13.06
N SER A 46 26.41 -7.17 -12.47
CA SER A 46 27.69 -7.86 -12.29
C SER A 46 28.06 -7.93 -10.81
N PRO A 47 28.70 -9.01 -10.33
CA PRO A 47 29.24 -9.07 -8.97
C PRO A 47 30.13 -7.87 -8.61
N ALA A 48 30.83 -7.28 -9.59
CA ALA A 48 31.69 -6.11 -9.38
C ALA A 48 30.93 -4.83 -9.03
N MET A 49 29.61 -4.80 -9.22
CA MET A 49 28.76 -3.66 -8.84
C MET A 49 28.46 -3.64 -7.34
N PHE A 50 28.60 -4.78 -6.64
CA PHE A 50 28.29 -4.91 -5.22
C PHE A 50 29.52 -4.60 -4.37
N HIS A 51 29.33 -3.85 -3.28
CA HIS A 51 30.29 -3.86 -2.19
C HIS A 51 30.27 -5.21 -1.47
N GLU A 52 31.34 -5.56 -0.75
CA GLU A 52 31.50 -6.86 -0.07
C GLU A 52 30.29 -7.23 0.81
N GLN A 53 29.75 -6.24 1.53
CA GLN A 53 28.60 -6.42 2.43
C GLN A 53 27.25 -6.40 1.71
N GLU A 54 27.22 -6.03 0.42
CA GLU A 54 26.01 -5.92 -0.40
C GLU A 54 25.71 -7.18 -1.20
N ALA A 55 26.63 -8.15 -1.25
CA ALA A 55 26.42 -9.41 -1.95
C ALA A 55 25.17 -10.17 -1.47
N ILE A 56 24.76 -9.97 -0.22
CA ILE A 56 23.52 -10.51 0.34
C ILE A 56 22.25 -10.02 -0.41
N TRP A 57 22.32 -8.85 -1.03
CA TRP A 57 21.20 -8.27 -1.77
C TRP A 57 21.03 -8.87 -3.16
N ALA A 58 22.05 -9.50 -3.73
CA ALA A 58 21.97 -10.11 -5.07
C ALA A 58 20.85 -11.17 -5.12
N TYR A 59 20.73 -12.00 -4.08
CA TYR A 59 19.66 -12.99 -3.98
C TYR A 59 18.28 -12.33 -3.92
N MET A 60 18.13 -11.29 -3.08
CA MET A 60 16.87 -10.56 -2.94
C MET A 60 16.48 -9.82 -4.22
N LEU A 61 17.46 -9.27 -4.94
CA LEU A 61 17.27 -8.56 -6.20
C LEU A 61 16.67 -9.46 -7.29
N VAL A 62 17.13 -10.71 -7.39
CA VAL A 62 16.59 -11.70 -8.34
C VAL A 62 15.14 -12.05 -8.03
N HIS A 63 14.77 -12.11 -6.74
CA HIS A 63 13.43 -12.51 -6.31
C HIS A 63 12.43 -11.34 -6.16
N LEU A 64 12.90 -10.08 -6.23
CA LEU A 64 12.05 -8.92 -6.08
C LEU A 64 10.84 -8.93 -7.02
N PRO A 65 10.97 -9.22 -8.34
CA PRO A 65 9.81 -9.24 -9.24
C PRO A 65 8.76 -10.26 -8.82
N THR A 66 9.16 -11.43 -8.32
CA THR A 66 8.23 -12.45 -7.81
C THR A 66 7.41 -11.92 -6.63
N ILE A 67 8.07 -11.26 -5.67
CA ILE A 67 7.38 -10.71 -4.48
C ILE A 67 6.50 -9.51 -4.87
N ALA A 68 7.02 -8.61 -5.70
CA ALA A 68 6.29 -7.43 -6.14
C ALA A 68 5.05 -7.82 -6.97
N ASN A 69 5.19 -8.77 -7.91
CA ASN A 69 4.08 -9.21 -8.74
C ASN A 69 3.05 -10.08 -8.00
N ALA A 70 3.35 -10.52 -6.77
CA ALA A 70 2.36 -11.13 -5.88
C ALA A 70 1.47 -10.10 -5.15
N VAL A 71 1.75 -8.80 -5.27
CA VAL A 71 0.84 -7.77 -4.77
C VAL A 71 -0.42 -7.79 -5.62
N VAL A 72 -1.56 -8.03 -4.97
CA VAL A 72 -2.89 -7.95 -5.59
C VAL A 72 -3.12 -6.51 -6.02
N MET A 73 -3.37 -6.26 -7.30
CA MET A 73 -3.48 -4.89 -7.83
C MET A 73 -4.93 -4.43 -8.06
N GLU A 74 -5.90 -5.33 -7.90
CA GLU A 74 -7.32 -5.11 -8.18
C GLU A 74 -8.23 -5.81 -7.15
N GLY A 75 -9.49 -5.38 -7.08
CA GLY A 75 -10.50 -5.98 -6.21
C GLY A 75 -10.38 -5.61 -4.73
N GLU A 76 -11.13 -6.32 -3.89
CA GLU A 76 -11.28 -6.06 -2.45
C GLU A 76 -9.96 -6.12 -1.67
N HIS A 77 -9.03 -6.95 -2.12
CA HIS A 77 -7.74 -7.17 -1.44
C HIS A 77 -6.58 -6.48 -2.15
N ARG A 78 -6.84 -5.43 -2.95
CA ARG A 78 -5.77 -4.63 -3.57
C ARG A 78 -4.76 -4.18 -2.51
N GLY A 79 -3.49 -4.51 -2.71
CA GLY A 79 -2.36 -4.25 -1.82
C GLY A 79 -1.99 -5.42 -0.91
N PHE A 80 -2.78 -6.48 -0.84
CA PHE A 80 -2.39 -7.71 -0.17
C PHE A 80 -1.24 -8.40 -0.93
N ILE A 81 -0.30 -8.99 -0.21
CA ILE A 81 0.84 -9.72 -0.80
C ILE A 81 0.51 -11.22 -0.84
N ASP A 82 0.00 -11.69 -1.98
CA ASP A 82 -0.52 -13.06 -2.15
C ASP A 82 0.56 -14.05 -2.61
N ILE A 83 1.58 -14.25 -1.76
CA ILE A 83 2.57 -15.31 -1.95
C ILE A 83 2.89 -16.01 -0.64
N LYS A 84 2.87 -17.34 -0.69
CA LYS A 84 2.95 -18.24 0.47
C LYS A 84 4.39 -18.64 0.78
N VAL A 85 5.23 -17.69 1.17
CA VAL A 85 6.67 -17.97 1.46
C VAL A 85 7.09 -17.69 2.90
N TRP A 86 6.57 -16.65 3.55
CA TRP A 86 6.88 -16.35 4.98
C TRP A 86 5.78 -16.81 5.95
N ARG A 87 4.60 -17.17 5.45
CA ARG A 87 3.49 -17.76 6.23
C ARG A 87 3.05 -19.07 5.59
N ARG A 88 2.54 -19.96 6.44
CA ARG A 88 1.84 -21.16 5.95
C ARG A 88 0.63 -20.72 5.15
N GLU A 89 0.24 -21.52 4.18
CA GLU A 89 -0.90 -21.23 3.30
C GLU A 89 -2.16 -20.80 4.07
N ARG A 90 -2.53 -21.55 5.12
CA ARG A 90 -3.70 -21.23 5.95
C ARG A 90 -3.60 -19.88 6.68
N ASP A 91 -2.38 -19.41 6.93
CA ASP A 91 -2.08 -18.18 7.68
C ASP A 91 -1.82 -16.98 6.75
N ASN A 92 -1.73 -17.20 5.42
CA ASN A 92 -1.56 -16.15 4.41
C ASN A 92 -2.92 -15.55 4.01
N GLN A 93 -3.57 -14.91 4.98
CA GLN A 93 -4.91 -14.36 4.84
C GLN A 93 -4.89 -12.82 4.82
N PRO A 94 -5.84 -12.14 4.14
CA PRO A 94 -5.89 -10.69 4.05
C PRO A 94 -5.94 -9.94 5.40
N TYR A 95 -6.53 -10.56 6.43
CA TYR A 95 -6.55 -9.98 7.78
C TYR A 95 -5.20 -10.04 8.50
N ASN A 96 -4.25 -10.86 8.03
CA ASN A 96 -2.98 -11.07 8.70
C ASN A 96 -1.96 -10.00 8.28
N ALA A 97 -1.84 -8.95 9.08
CA ALA A 97 -0.93 -7.84 8.80
C ALA A 97 0.56 -8.25 8.80
N ARG A 98 0.92 -9.40 9.37
CA ARG A 98 2.29 -9.93 9.26
C ARG A 98 2.66 -10.29 7.82
N VAL A 99 1.67 -10.55 6.95
CA VAL A 99 1.94 -10.85 5.54
C VAL A 99 2.53 -9.63 4.82
N LEU A 100 2.21 -8.43 5.30
CA LEU A 100 2.55 -7.18 4.62
C LEU A 100 3.98 -6.69 4.91
N GLU A 101 4.71 -7.30 5.86
CA GLU A 101 6.06 -6.87 6.27
C GLU A 101 7.06 -6.69 5.12
N ASN A 102 6.85 -7.39 4.01
CA ASN A 102 7.68 -7.27 2.80
C ASN A 102 7.52 -5.94 2.06
N HIS A 103 6.63 -5.03 2.50
CA HIS A 103 6.62 -3.64 2.04
C HIS A 103 8.00 -2.97 2.20
N LEU A 104 8.79 -3.39 3.20
CA LEU A 104 10.15 -2.89 3.41
C LEU A 104 11.07 -3.24 2.23
N SER A 105 11.01 -4.47 1.73
CA SER A 105 11.79 -4.89 0.57
C SER A 105 11.41 -4.06 -0.66
N LEU A 106 10.11 -3.84 -0.90
CA LEU A 106 9.65 -3.00 -2.01
C LEU A 106 10.16 -1.56 -1.90
N ALA A 107 10.09 -0.97 -0.71
CA ALA A 107 10.60 0.37 -0.44
C ALA A 107 12.12 0.45 -0.64
N PHE A 108 12.88 -0.51 -0.09
CA PHE A 108 14.33 -0.56 -0.23
C PHE A 108 14.77 -0.57 -1.69
N PHE A 109 14.25 -1.49 -2.51
CA PHE A 109 14.63 -1.52 -3.93
C PHE A 109 14.05 -0.35 -4.73
N TYR A 110 12.93 0.24 -4.32
CA TYR A 110 12.40 1.45 -4.95
C TYR A 110 13.31 2.67 -4.70
N THR A 111 13.93 2.76 -3.52
CA THR A 111 14.70 3.94 -3.08
C THR A 111 16.21 3.75 -3.02
N ALA A 112 16.75 2.54 -3.17
CA ALA A 112 18.19 2.30 -3.09
C ALA A 112 18.91 2.86 -4.32
N ASP A 113 19.77 3.85 -4.11
CA ASP A 113 20.63 4.43 -5.14
C ASP A 113 21.91 3.62 -5.29
N ARG A 114 21.83 2.58 -6.12
CA ARG A 114 22.91 1.61 -6.30
C ARG A 114 23.04 1.22 -7.76
N PRO A 115 24.28 1.03 -8.27
CA PRO A 115 24.50 0.66 -9.66
C PRO A 115 23.89 -0.70 -10.02
N TRP A 116 23.81 -1.62 -9.05
CA TRP A 116 23.21 -2.94 -9.22
C TRP A 116 21.68 -2.94 -9.16
N ASN A 117 21.02 -1.81 -8.87
CA ASN A 117 19.57 -1.75 -8.65
C ASN A 117 18.82 -1.10 -9.81
N PRO A 118 18.36 -1.88 -10.83
CA PRO A 118 17.57 -1.33 -11.93
C PRO A 118 16.14 -0.94 -11.53
N TYR A 119 15.69 -1.27 -10.31
CA TYR A 119 14.32 -1.02 -9.87
C TYR A 119 14.12 0.32 -9.15
N ARG A 120 15.20 1.08 -8.96
CA ARG A 120 15.13 2.44 -8.39
C ARG A 120 14.15 3.29 -9.21
N GLY A 121 13.12 3.81 -8.55
CA GLY A 121 12.12 4.66 -9.21
C GLY A 121 11.23 3.96 -10.22
N HIS A 122 11.26 2.63 -10.33
CA HIS A 122 10.49 1.92 -11.35
C HIS A 122 8.97 2.08 -11.12
N PRO A 123 8.18 2.53 -12.12
CA PRO A 123 6.77 2.88 -11.93
C PRO A 123 5.90 1.69 -11.51
N ALA A 124 6.14 0.49 -12.07
CA ALA A 124 5.41 -0.71 -11.67
C ALA A 124 5.69 -1.13 -10.22
N LEU A 125 6.89 -0.86 -9.70
CA LEU A 125 7.26 -1.14 -8.31
C LEU A 125 6.63 -0.10 -7.38
N ARG A 126 6.66 1.19 -7.78
CA ARG A 126 5.97 2.27 -7.08
C ARG A 126 4.49 1.95 -6.87
N ALA A 127 3.77 1.57 -7.93
CA ALA A 127 2.34 1.29 -7.86
C ALA A 127 2.00 0.16 -6.87
N ARG A 128 2.86 -0.86 -6.77
CA ARG A 128 2.73 -1.98 -5.84
C ARG A 128 3.05 -1.59 -4.42
N LEU A 129 4.12 -0.84 -4.21
CA LEU A 129 4.45 -0.27 -2.90
C LEU A 129 3.28 0.60 -2.39
N GLU A 130 2.75 1.48 -3.24
CA GLU A 130 1.59 2.32 -2.90
C GLU A 130 0.35 1.48 -2.58
N ALA A 131 0.07 0.43 -3.35
CA ALA A 131 -1.02 -0.49 -3.06
C ALA A 131 -0.86 -1.17 -1.69
N VAL A 132 0.32 -1.70 -1.38
CA VAL A 132 0.60 -2.36 -0.10
C VAL A 132 0.46 -1.40 1.08
N LEU A 133 0.97 -0.17 0.95
CA LEU A 133 0.88 0.84 2.00
C LEU A 133 -0.57 1.29 2.24
N ASP A 134 -1.36 1.44 1.16
CA ASP A 134 -2.78 1.78 1.26
C ASP A 134 -3.56 0.67 1.98
N PHE A 135 -3.34 -0.60 1.59
CA PHE A 135 -3.94 -1.76 2.25
C PHE A 135 -3.52 -1.90 3.71
N TRP A 136 -2.25 -1.66 4.03
CA TRP A 136 -1.78 -1.64 5.40
C TRP A 136 -2.52 -0.58 6.21
N CYS A 137 -2.66 0.66 5.68
CA CYS A 137 -3.41 1.72 6.36
C CYS A 137 -4.88 1.34 6.59
N SER A 138 -5.55 0.73 5.60
CA SER A 138 -6.97 0.35 5.71
C SER A 138 -7.22 -0.84 6.62
N SER A 139 -6.23 -1.71 6.83
CA SER A 139 -6.34 -2.88 7.72
C SER A 139 -6.19 -2.54 9.21
N GLN A 140 -5.80 -1.31 9.54
CA GLN A 140 -5.59 -0.88 10.92
C GLN A 140 -6.92 -0.67 11.64
N HIS A 141 -7.04 -1.20 12.86
CA HIS A 141 -8.14 -0.87 13.73
C HIS A 141 -8.09 0.60 14.19
N ALA A 142 -9.23 1.18 14.58
CA ALA A 142 -9.32 2.58 14.98
C ALA A 142 -8.37 2.98 16.14
N ASP A 143 -8.02 2.04 17.01
CA ASP A 143 -7.08 2.25 18.13
C ASP A 143 -5.61 1.98 17.77
N GLY A 144 -5.29 1.74 16.50
CA GLY A 144 -3.92 1.58 16.00
C GLY A 144 -3.42 0.14 15.90
N ARG A 145 -4.17 -0.86 16.35
CA ARG A 145 -3.74 -2.26 16.35
C ARG A 145 -3.99 -2.97 15.01
N PHE A 146 -3.30 -4.10 14.82
CA PHE A 146 -3.38 -4.96 13.64
C PHE A 146 -3.68 -6.42 13.98
N ALA A 147 -4.24 -7.19 13.03
CA ALA A 147 -4.59 -8.60 13.20
C ALA A 147 -3.53 -9.56 12.67
N GLU A 148 -3.55 -10.79 13.19
CA GLU A 148 -2.74 -11.92 12.71
C GLU A 148 -3.55 -13.21 12.63
N TYR A 149 -4.26 -13.59 13.69
CA TYR A 149 -4.83 -14.95 13.83
C TYR A 149 -6.30 -15.07 13.42
N GLY A 150 -6.93 -13.98 12.99
CA GLY A 150 -8.31 -13.95 12.52
C GLY A 150 -8.75 -12.52 12.23
N PRO A 151 -9.88 -12.33 11.54
CA PRO A 151 -10.52 -11.03 11.43
C PRO A 151 -10.72 -10.43 12.81
N GLU A 152 -10.37 -9.15 12.96
CA GLU A 152 -10.50 -8.41 14.20
C GLU A 152 -9.72 -8.95 15.42
N ASN A 153 -8.84 -9.93 15.22
CA ASN A 153 -7.98 -10.46 16.26
C ASN A 153 -6.72 -9.60 16.43
N TRP A 154 -6.95 -8.42 17.00
CA TRP A 154 -5.94 -7.39 17.22
C TRP A 154 -4.92 -7.80 18.31
N SER A 155 -3.64 -7.87 17.95
CA SER A 155 -2.62 -8.44 18.84
C SER A 155 -1.26 -7.74 18.76
N LEU A 156 -0.37 -8.10 19.69
CA LEU A 156 0.94 -7.45 19.87
C LEU A 156 1.87 -7.69 18.68
N ALA A 157 2.03 -8.95 18.25
CA ALA A 157 2.96 -9.32 17.18
C ALA A 157 2.75 -8.54 15.87
N PRO A 158 1.54 -8.51 15.26
CA PRO A 158 1.31 -7.76 14.02
C PRO A 158 1.48 -6.27 14.18
N THR A 159 1.13 -5.72 15.35
CA THR A 159 1.28 -4.28 15.60
C THR A 159 2.75 -3.90 15.77
N SER A 160 3.48 -4.62 16.61
CA SER A 160 4.87 -4.27 16.97
C SER A 160 5.86 -4.51 15.84
N PHE A 161 5.84 -5.71 15.26
CA PHE A 161 6.74 -6.03 14.16
C PHE A 161 6.32 -5.32 12.86
N GLY A 162 5.02 -5.03 12.68
CA GLY A 162 4.57 -4.14 11.61
C GLY A 162 5.25 -2.78 11.72
N ILE A 163 5.32 -2.20 12.92
CA ILE A 163 6.04 -0.93 13.16
C ILE A 163 7.54 -1.04 12.96
N LYS A 164 8.15 -2.17 13.33
CA LYS A 164 9.56 -2.41 13.04
C LYS A 164 9.88 -2.19 11.57
N MET A 165 9.11 -2.80 10.68
CA MET A 165 9.33 -2.69 9.23
C MET A 165 8.85 -1.34 8.70
N MET A 166 7.74 -0.81 9.22
CA MET A 166 7.14 0.44 8.74
C MET A 166 8.01 1.65 9.05
N GLY A 167 8.63 1.69 10.24
CA GLY A 167 9.56 2.74 10.61
C GLY A 167 10.73 2.85 9.62
N GLU A 168 11.32 1.72 9.24
CA GLU A 168 12.40 1.69 8.24
C GLU A 168 11.91 2.04 6.83
N THR A 169 10.69 1.58 6.46
CA THR A 169 10.06 1.95 5.19
C THR A 169 9.88 3.45 5.05
N LEU A 170 9.34 4.11 6.09
CA LEU A 170 9.17 5.56 6.12
C LEU A 170 10.51 6.29 6.10
N ARG A 171 11.50 5.80 6.86
CA ARG A 171 12.86 6.35 6.85
C ARG A 171 13.47 6.35 5.44
N LEU A 172 13.37 5.23 4.72
CA LEU A 172 13.88 5.08 3.35
C LEU A 172 13.17 6.03 2.36
N LEU A 173 11.84 6.14 2.44
CA LEU A 173 11.05 7.03 1.59
C LEU A 173 11.37 8.50 1.84
N ASP A 174 11.54 8.89 3.10
CA ASP A 174 11.88 10.25 3.48
C ASP A 174 13.33 10.61 3.13
N GLU A 175 14.28 9.69 3.31
CA GLU A 175 15.67 9.85 2.84
C GLU A 175 15.72 10.04 1.32
N SER A 176 15.05 9.16 0.57
CA SER A 176 14.93 9.27 -0.89
C SER A 176 14.40 10.64 -1.31
N ARG A 177 13.33 11.11 -0.67
CA ARG A 177 12.75 12.44 -0.92
C ARG A 177 13.74 13.58 -0.65
N ARG A 178 14.53 13.51 0.43
CA ARG A 178 15.50 14.57 0.79
C ARG A 178 16.58 14.76 -0.26
N VAL A 179 17.02 13.67 -0.87
CA VAL A 179 18.09 13.69 -1.88
C VAL A 179 17.54 13.87 -3.31
N GLY A 180 16.25 14.17 -3.47
CA GLY A 180 15.61 14.32 -4.79
C GLY A 180 15.40 12.99 -5.53
N GLY A 181 15.43 11.87 -4.82
CA GLY A 181 15.17 10.54 -5.36
C GLY A 181 13.69 10.22 -5.56
N PRO A 182 13.37 8.94 -5.86
CA PRO A 182 12.01 8.47 -6.05
C PRO A 182 11.09 8.75 -4.87
N THR A 183 9.85 9.10 -5.15
CA THR A 183 8.81 9.40 -4.15
C THR A 183 7.53 8.61 -4.45
N ILE A 184 6.68 8.45 -3.44
CA ILE A 184 5.32 7.92 -3.59
C ILE A 184 4.31 9.06 -3.51
N ASP A 185 3.04 8.75 -3.72
CA ASP A 185 1.93 9.67 -3.49
C ASP A 185 2.03 10.36 -2.12
N PRO A 186 2.05 11.71 -2.07
CA PRO A 186 2.30 12.44 -0.84
C PRO A 186 1.17 12.29 0.19
N GLU A 187 -0.08 12.13 -0.24
CA GLU A 187 -1.21 11.94 0.67
C GLU A 187 -1.17 10.56 1.31
N LEU A 188 -0.92 9.51 0.52
CA LEU A 188 -0.67 8.17 1.03
C LEU A 188 0.50 8.16 2.01
N HIS A 189 1.61 8.81 1.69
CA HIS A 189 2.75 8.89 2.61
C HIS A 189 2.35 9.50 3.97
N GLN A 190 1.57 10.59 3.96
CA GLN A 190 1.06 11.18 5.21
C GLN A 190 0.08 10.25 5.96
N ARG A 191 -0.80 9.53 5.26
CA ARG A 191 -1.69 8.54 5.88
C ARG A 191 -0.90 7.40 6.52
N THR A 192 0.15 6.92 5.87
CA THR A 192 1.04 5.89 6.42
C THR A 192 1.76 6.36 7.68
N ILE A 193 2.28 7.60 7.68
CA ILE A 193 2.87 8.22 8.88
C ILE A 193 1.86 8.29 10.03
N ALA A 194 0.63 8.73 9.75
CA ALA A 194 -0.42 8.83 10.77
C ALA A 194 -0.82 7.45 11.33
N ALA A 195 -0.93 6.44 10.47
CA ALA A 195 -1.20 5.06 10.89
C ALA A 195 -0.05 4.47 11.72
N ALA A 196 1.21 4.70 11.33
CA ALA A 196 2.36 4.31 12.13
C ALA A 196 2.36 4.97 13.52
N ARG A 197 2.02 6.26 13.60
CA ARG A 197 1.89 6.98 14.88
C ARG A 197 0.85 6.34 15.80
N ARG A 198 -0.35 6.02 15.29
CA ARG A 198 -1.40 5.37 16.09
C ARG A 198 -0.97 4.00 16.61
N ALA A 199 -0.27 3.22 15.79
CA ALA A 199 0.23 1.92 16.22
C ALA A 199 1.32 2.04 17.31
N ILE A 200 2.23 3.02 17.20
CA ILE A 200 3.21 3.33 18.26
C ILE A 200 2.49 3.73 19.55
N GLU A 201 1.49 4.61 19.46
CA GLU A 201 0.67 5.01 20.60
C GLU A 201 -0.02 3.80 21.25
N ALA A 202 -0.63 2.91 20.45
CA ALA A 202 -1.23 1.67 20.92
C ALA A 202 -0.22 0.78 21.66
N LEU A 203 0.99 0.62 21.12
CA LEU A 203 2.04 -0.20 21.72
C LEU A 203 2.50 0.35 23.07
N LEU A 204 2.49 1.67 23.24
CA LEU A 204 2.91 2.35 24.46
C LEU A 204 1.80 2.47 25.51
N THR A 205 0.53 2.45 25.11
CA THR A 205 -0.59 2.81 25.99
C THR A 205 -1.66 1.73 26.14
N HIS A 206 -1.81 0.81 25.17
CA HIS A 206 -2.92 -0.14 25.18
C HIS A 206 -2.69 -1.23 26.24
N PRO A 207 -3.57 -1.37 27.26
CA PRO A 207 -3.31 -2.25 28.41
C PRO A 207 -3.09 -3.71 28.04
N SER A 208 -3.82 -4.22 27.04
CA SER A 208 -3.67 -5.62 26.61
C SER A 208 -2.32 -5.89 25.93
N LEU A 209 -1.78 -4.92 25.19
CA LEU A 209 -0.49 -5.05 24.51
C LEU A 209 0.66 -5.01 25.51
N ILE A 210 0.59 -4.09 26.48
CA ILE A 210 1.54 -3.99 27.59
C ILE A 210 1.52 -5.28 28.42
N ALA A 211 0.33 -5.78 28.78
CA ALA A 211 0.19 -7.02 29.53
C ALA A 211 0.73 -8.25 28.77
N HIS A 212 0.49 -8.32 27.45
CA HIS A 212 1.06 -9.38 26.61
C HIS A 212 2.58 -9.25 26.52
N GLY A 213 3.11 -8.03 26.37
CA GLY A 213 4.53 -7.74 26.22
C GLY A 213 5.38 -8.15 27.42
N LYS A 214 4.80 -8.17 28.64
CA LYS A 214 5.46 -8.70 29.84
C LYS A 214 5.84 -10.19 29.74
N ARG A 215 5.15 -10.95 28.87
CA ARG A 215 5.40 -12.39 28.64
C ARG A 215 6.20 -12.67 27.37
N PHE A 216 6.09 -11.79 26.38
CA PHE A 216 6.71 -11.94 25.06
C PHE A 216 7.54 -10.70 24.74
N SER A 217 8.65 -10.55 25.47
CA SER A 217 9.51 -9.37 25.35
C SER A 217 10.05 -9.18 23.94
N ASN A 218 10.36 -10.25 23.20
CA ASN A 218 10.80 -10.19 21.81
C ASN A 218 9.76 -9.57 20.86
N GLN A 219 8.47 -9.80 21.12
CA GLN A 219 7.40 -9.14 20.37
C GLN A 219 7.27 -7.69 20.80
N TYR A 220 7.35 -7.41 22.10
CA TYR A 220 7.20 -6.05 22.60
C TYR A 220 8.38 -5.14 22.21
N THR A 221 9.60 -5.63 22.23
CA THR A 221 10.78 -4.80 21.88
C THR A 221 10.94 -4.61 20.38
N GLY A 222 10.21 -5.39 19.57
CA GLY A 222 10.27 -5.33 18.11
C GLY A 222 10.02 -3.93 17.54
N PHE A 223 9.08 -3.16 18.13
CA PHE A 223 8.74 -1.85 17.60
C PHE A 223 9.77 -0.77 17.89
N TRP A 224 10.68 -0.92 18.87
CA TRP A 224 11.61 0.15 19.26
C TRP A 224 12.52 0.59 18.11
N GLY A 225 13.04 -0.35 17.32
CA GLY A 225 13.85 -0.02 16.15
C GLY A 225 13.07 0.78 15.11
N GLY A 226 11.82 0.39 14.86
CA GLY A 226 10.92 1.10 13.95
C GLY A 226 10.48 2.46 14.48
N ALA A 227 10.18 2.57 15.77
CA ALA A 227 9.78 3.82 16.41
C ALA A 227 10.93 4.84 16.43
N LEU A 228 12.17 4.39 16.62
CA LEU A 228 13.34 5.27 16.50
C LEU A 228 13.53 5.72 15.05
N ALA A 229 13.47 4.81 14.08
CA ALA A 229 13.56 5.15 12.66
C ALA A 229 12.48 6.15 12.23
N PHE A 230 11.25 5.97 12.74
CA PHE A 230 10.14 6.90 12.61
C PHE A 230 10.49 8.26 13.23
N HIS A 231 10.88 8.31 14.50
CA HIS A 231 11.16 9.56 15.22
C HIS A 231 12.30 10.38 14.60
N LEU A 232 13.29 9.73 13.98
CA LEU A 232 14.38 10.39 13.27
C LEU A 232 13.93 11.12 12.00
N GLU A 233 12.66 10.97 11.57
CA GLU A 233 12.03 11.83 10.57
C GLU A 233 11.93 13.29 11.13
N PRO A 234 12.62 14.27 10.54
CA PRO A 234 12.65 15.68 10.96
C PRO A 234 11.29 16.38 11.05
N ARG A 235 10.25 15.84 10.41
CA ARG A 235 8.87 16.34 10.50
C ARG A 235 8.16 15.98 11.81
N HIS A 236 8.76 15.14 12.65
CA HIS A 236 8.30 14.88 14.01
C HIS A 236 8.89 15.83 15.06
N ARG A 237 9.64 16.86 14.62
CA ARG A 237 9.72 18.08 15.41
C ARG A 237 8.32 18.71 15.38
N ASP A 238 7.60 18.52 16.48
CA ASP A 238 6.36 19.21 16.80
C ASP A 238 6.41 20.67 16.26
N PRO A 239 5.42 21.14 15.47
CA PRO A 239 5.34 22.55 15.10
C PRO A 239 5.27 23.50 16.31
N TYR A 240 4.99 22.97 17.51
CA TYR A 240 4.99 23.69 18.78
C TYR A 240 6.22 23.41 19.68
N GLY A 241 7.24 22.70 19.18
CA GLY A 241 8.52 22.56 19.86
C GLY A 241 8.52 21.77 21.17
N ARG A 242 7.48 20.99 21.49
CA ARG A 242 7.53 20.12 22.67
C ARG A 242 8.41 18.89 22.40
N ARG A 243 9.55 18.85 23.09
CA ARG A 243 10.31 17.61 23.27
C ARG A 243 9.45 16.64 24.07
N TRP A 244 9.26 15.43 23.55
CA TRP A 244 8.88 14.30 24.38
C TRP A 244 10.07 14.01 25.30
N VAL A 245 9.81 14.10 26.60
CA VAL A 245 10.77 13.85 27.70
C VAL A 245 11.10 12.37 27.75
#